data_AF-A0A831WVE2-F1
#
_entry.id   AF-A0A831WVE2-F1
#
_cell.length_a   1.000
_cell.length_b   1.000
_cell.length_c   1.000
_cell.angle_alpha   90.00
_cell.angle_beta   90.00
_cell.angle_gamma   90.00
#
_symmetry.space_group_name_H-M   'P 1'
#
loop_
_entity.id
_entity.type
_entity.pdbx_description
1 polymer ?
#
loop_
_entity_poly.entity_id
_entity_poly.type
_entity_poly.pdbx_seq_one_letter_code
_entity_poly.pdbx_strand_id
1 'polypeptide(L)'
;MKQSGKKVTAIITTVAAIILSSLIAATAQQKSICGLQAAQQSKSSAAPIFCPAKSNGQLCGHGTADRLNLESSSRERWDALVRRYNAQVESAQKQLIEEARSFLTPEQARQVESFFAPASSRAAAVQSDATNKPGAATIKVTGMTCDGCAKSIEQALDKLAGVHKAKVSYERGIAEITYDSSKVTLDQIRATIREVGFGVEEDNAPQAARGSKAAVGRSVSVPVSFYAVPLVCGAAPEIGCGSRAKPILQALERHQAVAGAWLNRSGTVIAVVWAERSTPDERAQAIAATAEKSGLSIQELTEDERESALKEFASRANWYRSSEVDRLSEEEAKIVGSRLARRVRAKITLSEKQADELERALSDAFRLCILDPSKRRSLEEELLAAGRRHLDEKGIVALKEALALGYRPLAGEK
;
A
#
# COMPACT_ATOMS: atom_id res chain seq x y z
N MET A 1 78.77 40.47 -3.83
CA MET A 1 77.43 39.94 -4.18
C MET A 1 77.12 38.57 -3.52
N LYS A 2 77.30 38.41 -2.20
CA LYS A 2 77.12 37.11 -1.50
C LYS A 2 76.16 37.15 -0.30
N GLN A 3 75.46 38.25 -0.06
CA GLN A 3 74.56 38.41 1.10
C GLN A 3 73.05 38.34 0.79
N SER A 4 72.63 38.38 -0.48
CA SER A 4 71.19 38.35 -0.81
C SER A 4 70.59 36.93 -0.88
N GLY A 5 71.40 35.91 -1.20
CA GLY A 5 70.92 34.53 -1.33
C GLY A 5 70.55 33.85 0.00
N LYS A 6 71.25 34.16 1.10
CA LYS A 6 71.01 33.49 2.40
C LYS A 6 69.69 33.91 3.05
N LYS A 7 69.22 35.15 2.83
CA LYS A 7 67.95 35.62 3.41
C LYS A 7 66.74 35.03 2.68
N VAL A 8 66.82 34.83 1.37
CA VAL A 8 65.74 34.21 0.58
C VAL A 8 65.61 32.72 0.90
N THR A 9 66.71 31.99 1.06
CA THR A 9 66.66 30.57 1.46
C THR A 9 66.11 30.38 2.88
N ALA A 10 66.42 31.29 3.82
CA ALA A 10 65.88 31.23 5.18
C ALA A 10 64.36 31.52 5.21
N ILE A 11 63.88 32.48 4.42
CA ILE A 11 62.43 32.79 4.36
C ILE A 11 61.66 31.62 3.71
N ILE A 12 62.18 31.02 2.64
CA ILE A 12 61.52 29.88 1.97
C ILE A 12 61.47 28.64 2.88
N THR A 13 62.55 28.36 3.63
CA THR A 13 62.53 27.24 4.59
C THR A 13 61.61 27.48 5.77
N THR A 14 61.46 28.73 6.23
CA THR A 14 60.54 29.07 7.32
C THR A 14 59.08 28.97 6.87
N VAL A 15 58.76 29.44 5.66
CA VAL A 15 57.40 29.34 5.09
C VAL A 15 57.02 27.89 4.77
N ALA A 16 57.96 27.08 4.25
CA ALA A 16 57.71 25.65 4.02
C ALA A 16 57.50 24.87 5.33
N ALA A 17 58.23 25.21 6.40
CA ALA A 17 58.02 24.61 7.73
C ALA A 17 56.66 24.97 8.35
N ILE A 18 56.21 26.22 8.18
CA ILE A 18 54.89 26.68 8.68
C ILE A 18 53.74 26.01 7.91
N ILE A 19 53.88 25.81 6.59
CA ILE A 19 52.87 25.11 5.78
C ILE A 19 52.85 23.61 6.14
N LEU A 20 54.01 23.00 6.39
CA LEU A 20 54.09 21.59 6.78
C LEU A 20 53.55 21.33 8.20
N SER A 21 53.78 22.25 9.16
CA SER A 21 53.16 22.16 10.49
C SER A 21 51.65 22.38 10.47
N SER A 22 51.14 23.18 9.53
CA SER A 22 49.69 23.40 9.36
C SER A 22 48.99 22.21 8.73
N LEU A 23 49.65 21.46 7.83
CA LEU A 23 49.10 20.23 7.23
C LEU A 23 49.10 19.03 8.20
N ILE A 24 50.07 18.96 9.12
CA ILE A 24 50.13 17.90 10.14
C ILE A 24 49.10 18.16 11.27
N ALA A 25 48.84 19.42 11.62
CA ALA A 25 47.78 19.78 12.57
C ALA A 25 46.36 19.49 12.02
N ALA A 26 46.13 19.74 10.73
CA ALA A 26 44.84 19.47 10.08
C ALA A 26 44.51 17.96 9.95
N THR A 27 45.53 17.10 9.90
CA THR A 27 45.33 15.63 9.82
C THR A 27 45.31 14.94 11.19
N ALA A 28 45.82 15.58 12.24
CA ALA A 28 45.68 15.13 13.63
C ALA A 28 44.31 15.49 14.24
N GLN A 29 43.66 16.57 13.78
CA GLN A 29 42.34 16.97 14.28
C GLN A 29 41.17 16.22 13.60
N GLN A 30 41.38 15.64 12.41
CA GLN A 30 40.40 14.74 11.76
C GLN A 30 40.36 13.33 12.38
N LYS A 31 41.44 12.90 13.06
CA LYS A 31 41.54 11.55 13.66
C LYS A 31 41.11 11.48 15.14
N SER A 32 40.87 12.62 15.79
CA SER A 32 40.32 12.70 17.16
C SER A 32 38.79 12.90 17.17
N ILE A 33 38.21 13.44 16.09
CA ILE A 33 36.74 13.60 15.94
C ILE A 33 36.07 12.28 15.51
N CYS A 34 36.82 11.32 14.96
CA CYS A 34 36.32 9.96 14.63
C CYS A 34 36.45 8.94 15.78
N GLY A 35 37.09 9.29 16.91
CA GLY A 35 37.35 8.36 18.03
C GLY A 35 36.47 8.55 19.27
N LEU A 36 35.70 9.64 19.36
CA LEU A 36 34.92 10.00 20.56
C LEU A 36 33.39 10.03 20.36
N GLN A 37 32.90 9.75 19.15
CA GLN A 37 31.47 9.45 18.92
C GLN A 37 31.16 7.96 18.83
N ALA A 38 32.18 7.09 18.79
CA ALA A 38 32.02 5.64 18.76
C ALA A 38 31.84 4.97 20.14
N ALA A 39 31.75 5.75 21.22
CA ALA A 39 31.60 5.24 22.60
C ALA A 39 30.38 5.80 23.37
N GLN A 40 29.41 6.42 22.69
CA GLN A 40 28.10 6.76 23.29
C GLN A 40 26.89 6.22 22.50
N GLN A 41 27.10 5.44 21.46
CA GLN A 41 26.03 4.65 20.82
C GLN A 41 26.03 3.21 21.33
N SER A 42 25.77 3.04 22.62
CA SER A 42 25.25 1.79 23.14
C SER A 42 24.25 2.10 24.27
N LYS A 43 23.02 1.61 24.10
CA LYS A 43 21.82 1.75 24.96
C LYS A 43 20.91 2.95 24.69
N SER A 44 20.10 2.81 23.64
CA SER A 44 18.70 3.23 23.67
C SER A 44 17.93 2.38 22.66
N SER A 45 17.61 1.14 23.03
CA SER A 45 16.48 0.45 22.41
C SER A 45 15.25 1.26 22.82
N ALA A 46 14.74 2.12 21.92
CA ALA A 46 13.66 3.04 22.25
C ALA A 46 12.49 2.28 22.91
N ALA A 47 12.30 2.49 24.22
CA ALA A 47 11.31 1.76 25.01
C ALA A 47 9.95 1.74 24.29
N PRO A 48 9.25 0.61 24.25
CA PRO A 48 8.05 0.49 23.41
C PRO A 48 6.91 1.37 23.94
N ILE A 49 6.19 2.04 23.03
CA ILE A 49 5.02 2.89 23.37
C ILE A 49 3.90 2.02 23.94
N PHE A 50 3.61 0.89 23.29
CA PHE A 50 2.65 -0.10 23.76
C PHE A 50 3.37 -1.16 24.58
N CYS A 51 2.77 -1.57 25.70
CA CYS A 51 3.43 -2.53 26.59
C CYS A 51 3.21 -3.96 26.07
N PRO A 52 4.26 -4.72 25.69
CA PRO A 52 4.11 -6.08 25.16
C PRO A 52 3.55 -7.09 26.18
N ALA A 53 3.69 -6.77 27.47
CA ALA A 53 3.17 -7.54 28.58
C ALA A 53 1.71 -7.21 28.93
N LYS A 54 1.08 -6.30 28.19
CA LYS A 54 -0.29 -5.84 28.40
C LYS A 54 -1.16 -6.11 27.17
N SER A 55 -2.47 -5.99 27.35
CA SER A 55 -3.42 -6.16 26.25
C SER A 55 -3.18 -5.14 25.15
N ASN A 56 -3.51 -5.51 23.91
CA ASN A 56 -3.34 -4.60 22.77
C ASN A 56 -4.06 -3.27 23.00
N GLY A 57 -3.41 -2.17 22.63
CA GLY A 57 -3.93 -0.82 22.88
C GLY A 57 -3.56 -0.22 24.25
N GLN A 58 -2.92 -0.96 25.16
CA GLN A 58 -2.44 -0.41 26.43
C GLN A 58 -1.02 0.19 26.31
N LEU A 59 -0.82 1.37 26.88
CA LEU A 59 0.45 2.10 26.87
C LEU A 59 1.42 1.58 27.96
N CYS A 60 2.71 1.65 27.66
CA CYS A 60 3.78 1.44 28.62
C CYS A 60 4.07 2.76 29.36
N GLY A 61 3.75 2.87 30.66
CA GLY A 61 3.95 4.11 31.44
C GLY A 61 5.38 4.63 31.36
N HIS A 62 6.34 3.84 31.86
CA HIS A 62 7.76 4.16 31.78
C HIS A 62 8.24 4.36 30.33
N GLY A 63 7.86 3.48 29.40
CA GLY A 63 8.32 3.57 28.01
C GLY A 63 7.84 4.83 27.26
N THR A 64 6.63 5.29 27.55
CA THR A 64 6.09 6.53 26.98
C THR A 64 6.66 7.77 27.67
N ALA A 65 6.86 7.73 28.99
CA ALA A 65 7.52 8.81 29.73
C ALA A 65 8.95 9.04 29.25
N ASP A 66 9.70 7.96 28.99
CA ASP A 66 11.08 8.03 28.51
C ASP A 66 11.15 8.56 27.07
N ARG A 67 10.22 8.18 26.19
CA ARG A 67 10.14 8.75 24.83
C ARG A 67 9.78 10.23 24.81
N LEU A 68 8.98 10.67 25.77
CA LEU A 68 8.59 12.07 25.92
C LEU A 68 9.62 12.89 26.71
N ASN A 69 10.71 12.26 27.16
CA ASN A 69 11.77 12.89 27.95
C ASN A 69 11.23 13.66 29.17
N LEU A 70 10.29 13.04 29.90
CA LEU A 70 9.62 13.69 31.03
C LEU A 70 10.51 13.74 32.28
N GLU A 71 10.57 14.90 32.93
CA GLU A 71 11.15 15.09 34.25
C GLU A 71 10.31 14.40 35.34
N SER A 72 10.88 14.17 36.53
CA SER A 72 10.28 13.35 37.61
C SER A 72 8.85 13.75 37.98
N SER A 73 8.58 15.05 38.18
CA SER A 73 7.25 15.56 38.55
C SER A 73 6.21 15.41 37.44
N SER A 74 6.63 15.41 36.18
CA SER A 74 5.76 15.20 35.01
C SER A 74 5.60 13.71 34.72
N ARG A 75 6.62 12.90 35.00
CA ARG A 75 6.59 11.43 34.87
C ARG A 75 5.55 10.82 35.81
N GLU A 76 5.48 11.24 37.07
CA GLU A 76 4.46 10.74 38.00
C GLU A 76 3.02 11.05 37.55
N ARG A 77 2.79 12.29 37.08
CA ARG A 77 1.49 12.72 36.54
C ARG A 77 1.14 11.95 35.26
N TRP A 78 2.12 11.72 34.39
CA TRP A 78 1.97 10.95 33.18
C TRP A 78 1.66 9.48 33.47
N ASP A 79 2.37 8.84 34.39
CA ASP A 79 2.12 7.46 34.79
C ASP A 79 0.73 7.30 35.40
N ALA A 80 0.26 8.28 36.19
CA ALA A 80 -1.11 8.29 36.69
C ALA A 80 -2.14 8.40 35.56
N LEU A 81 -1.89 9.21 34.53
CA LEU A 81 -2.74 9.32 33.36
C LEU A 81 -2.76 8.03 32.54
N VAL A 82 -1.60 7.43 32.29
CA VAL A 82 -1.46 6.15 31.58
C VAL A 82 -2.17 5.02 32.31
N ARG A 83 -2.12 4.98 33.65
CA ARG A 83 -2.89 4.01 34.44
C ARG A 83 -4.40 4.15 34.22
N ARG A 84 -4.94 5.37 34.24
CA ARG A 84 -6.37 5.61 33.99
C ARG A 84 -6.76 5.22 32.57
N TYR A 85 -5.96 5.62 31.57
CA TYR A 85 -6.17 5.24 30.18
C TYR A 85 -6.19 3.72 30.00
N ASN A 86 -5.20 3.02 30.54
CA ASN A 86 -5.10 1.56 30.42
C ASN A 86 -6.28 0.85 31.09
N ALA A 87 -6.80 1.38 32.19
CA ALA A 87 -8.01 0.85 32.84
C ALA A 87 -9.27 1.05 31.96
N GLN A 88 -9.40 2.20 31.29
CA GLN A 88 -10.50 2.45 30.35
C GLN A 88 -10.43 1.51 29.13
N VAL A 89 -9.24 1.31 28.57
CA VAL A 89 -9.03 0.36 27.46
C VAL A 89 -9.42 -1.05 27.88
N GLU A 90 -9.02 -1.50 29.07
CA GLU A 90 -9.37 -2.82 29.59
C GLU A 90 -10.88 -2.96 29.80
N SER A 91 -11.53 -1.94 30.36
CA SER A 91 -12.99 -1.92 30.56
C SER A 91 -13.73 -2.01 29.22
N ALA A 92 -13.30 -1.24 28.22
CA ALA A 92 -13.90 -1.25 26.88
C ALA A 92 -13.72 -2.61 26.19
N GLN A 93 -12.55 -3.25 26.36
CA GLN A 93 -12.30 -4.59 25.82
C GLN A 93 -13.20 -5.65 26.45
N LYS A 94 -13.36 -5.60 27.79
CA LYS A 94 -14.25 -6.52 28.51
C LYS A 94 -15.70 -6.36 28.05
N GLN A 95 -16.17 -5.12 27.96
CA GLN A 95 -17.53 -4.83 27.49
C GLN A 95 -17.76 -5.35 26.07
N LEU A 96 -16.82 -5.10 25.15
CA LEU A 96 -16.90 -5.61 23.77
C LEU A 96 -17.00 -7.14 23.73
N ILE A 97 -16.17 -7.85 24.49
CA ILE A 97 -16.18 -9.33 24.52
C ILE A 97 -17.50 -9.84 25.11
N GLU A 98 -18.01 -9.21 26.15
CA GLU A 98 -19.28 -9.57 26.78
C GLU A 98 -20.46 -9.39 25.82
N GLU A 99 -20.55 -8.24 25.15
CA GLU A 99 -21.57 -7.98 24.14
C GLU A 99 -21.43 -8.93 22.94
N ALA A 100 -20.20 -9.21 22.50
CA ALA A 100 -19.93 -10.11 21.39
C ALA A 100 -20.39 -11.55 21.69
N ARG A 101 -20.25 -12.02 22.93
CA ARG A 101 -20.72 -13.36 23.35
C ARG A 101 -22.23 -13.55 23.21
N SER A 102 -23.02 -12.48 23.08
CA SER A 102 -24.47 -12.58 22.88
C SER A 102 -24.88 -13.07 21.48
N PHE A 103 -23.99 -12.95 20.48
CA PHE A 103 -24.27 -13.33 19.09
C PHE A 103 -23.15 -14.15 18.43
N LEU A 104 -21.99 -14.27 19.06
CA LEU A 104 -20.88 -15.09 18.56
C LEU A 104 -20.93 -16.52 19.12
N THR A 105 -20.46 -17.48 18.32
CA THR A 105 -20.17 -18.82 18.82
C THR A 105 -19.03 -18.78 19.84
N PRO A 106 -18.91 -19.77 20.74
CA PRO A 106 -17.80 -19.85 21.70
C PRO A 106 -16.42 -19.78 21.04
N GLU A 107 -16.28 -20.32 19.82
CA GLU A 107 -15.02 -20.26 19.07
C GLU A 107 -14.72 -18.85 18.56
N GLN A 108 -15.71 -18.18 17.99
CA GLN A 108 -15.56 -16.80 17.55
C GLN A 108 -15.30 -15.86 18.73
N ALA A 109 -15.93 -16.08 19.88
CA ALA A 109 -15.67 -15.32 21.10
C ALA A 109 -14.22 -15.51 21.59
N ARG A 110 -13.69 -16.74 21.58
CA ARG A 110 -12.27 -17.01 21.88
C ARG A 110 -11.32 -16.34 20.89
N GLN A 111 -11.69 -16.30 19.61
CA GLN A 111 -10.91 -15.59 18.59
C GLN A 111 -10.88 -14.08 18.86
N VAL A 112 -12.00 -13.48 19.22
CA VAL A 112 -12.08 -12.05 19.60
C VAL A 112 -11.25 -11.78 20.86
N GLU A 113 -11.30 -12.64 21.87
CA GLU A 113 -10.46 -12.54 23.07
C GLU A 113 -8.96 -12.57 22.74
N SER A 114 -8.55 -13.39 21.76
CA SER A 114 -7.15 -13.49 21.31
C SER A 114 -6.61 -12.19 20.68
N PHE A 115 -7.50 -11.35 20.13
CA PHE A 115 -7.11 -10.05 19.57
C PHE A 115 -6.58 -9.10 20.65
N PHE A 116 -7.02 -9.27 21.90
CA PHE A 116 -6.63 -8.43 23.02
C PHE A 116 -5.57 -9.07 23.92
N ALA A 117 -5.27 -10.36 23.74
CA ALA A 117 -4.25 -11.07 24.49
C ALA A 117 -2.86 -10.38 24.37
N PRO A 118 -2.06 -10.33 25.46
CA PRO A 118 -0.75 -9.71 25.45
C PRO A 118 0.18 -10.41 24.45
N ALA A 119 1.09 -9.65 23.82
CA ALA A 119 2.02 -10.20 22.83
C ALA A 119 2.88 -11.35 23.40
N SER A 120 3.15 -11.32 24.71
CA SER A 120 3.83 -12.40 25.44
C SER A 120 3.09 -13.75 25.41
N SER A 121 1.75 -13.77 25.40
CA SER A 121 0.98 -15.02 25.39
C SER A 121 0.80 -15.62 23.99
N ARG A 122 1.03 -14.84 22.92
CA ARG A 122 1.04 -15.35 21.53
C ARG A 122 2.24 -16.23 21.21
N ALA A 123 3.32 -16.11 21.98
CA ALA A 123 4.49 -16.99 21.86
C ALA A 123 4.30 -18.35 22.57
N ALA A 124 3.35 -18.46 23.50
CA ALA A 124 3.14 -19.65 24.33
C ALA A 124 1.98 -20.56 23.86
N ALA A 125 1.06 -20.07 23.03
CA ALA A 125 -0.14 -20.81 22.61
C ALA A 125 0.05 -21.78 21.41
N VAL A 126 1.31 -22.08 21.03
CA VAL A 126 1.61 -22.95 19.86
C VAL A 126 1.65 -24.45 20.21
N GLN A 127 1.39 -24.86 21.45
CA GLN A 127 1.41 -26.29 21.81
C GLN A 127 0.29 -26.66 22.80
N SER A 128 -0.85 -27.17 22.29
CA SER A 128 -1.51 -28.42 22.73
C SER A 128 -2.94 -28.57 22.14
N ASP A 129 -3.11 -29.66 21.36
CA ASP A 129 -4.33 -30.41 20.97
C ASP A 129 -5.42 -29.73 20.09
N ALA A 130 -5.63 -30.06 18.80
CA ALA A 130 -5.81 -31.31 18.04
C ALA A 130 -7.26 -31.79 17.88
N THR A 131 -7.84 -31.55 16.70
CA THR A 131 -8.43 -32.61 15.85
C THR A 131 -8.17 -32.26 14.38
N ASN A 132 -7.25 -32.99 13.76
CA ASN A 132 -6.76 -32.81 12.41
C ASN A 132 -7.75 -33.43 11.39
N LYS A 133 -8.28 -32.62 10.47
CA LYS A 133 -8.95 -33.10 9.27
C LYS A 133 -8.32 -32.41 8.06
N PRO A 134 -7.70 -33.14 7.12
CA PRO A 134 -7.23 -32.53 5.87
C PRO A 134 -8.44 -32.03 5.09
N GLY A 135 -8.47 -30.73 4.82
CA GLY A 135 -9.46 -30.10 3.95
C GLY A 135 -9.13 -30.39 2.50
N ALA A 136 -10.15 -30.68 1.69
CA ALA A 136 -10.04 -30.74 0.24
C ALA A 136 -10.89 -29.61 -0.34
N ALA A 137 -10.36 -28.90 -1.33
CA ALA A 137 -11.08 -27.87 -2.05
C ALA A 137 -10.76 -27.89 -3.54
N THR A 138 -11.79 -27.65 -4.34
CA THR A 138 -11.66 -27.35 -5.75
C THR A 138 -11.92 -25.87 -5.91
N ILE A 139 -11.01 -25.16 -6.57
CA ILE A 139 -11.11 -23.72 -6.78
C ILE A 139 -11.13 -23.49 -8.29
N LYS A 140 -12.14 -22.77 -8.79
CA LYS A 140 -12.16 -22.31 -10.18
C LYS A 140 -11.18 -21.15 -10.36
N VAL A 141 -10.31 -21.28 -11.35
CA VAL A 141 -9.24 -20.32 -11.62
C VAL A 141 -9.42 -19.74 -13.02
N THR A 142 -9.41 -18.42 -13.13
CA THR A 142 -9.54 -17.68 -14.38
C THR A 142 -8.21 -17.06 -14.81
N GLY A 143 -8.02 -16.89 -16.12
CA GLY A 143 -6.80 -16.31 -16.69
C GLY A 143 -5.66 -17.30 -16.99
N MET A 144 -5.85 -18.61 -16.76
CA MET A 144 -4.93 -19.63 -17.28
C MET A 144 -5.10 -19.76 -18.79
N THR A 145 -4.00 -19.75 -19.56
CA THR A 145 -4.03 -19.86 -21.03
C THR A 145 -3.15 -20.99 -21.58
N CYS A 146 -2.35 -21.64 -20.72
CA CYS A 146 -1.52 -22.79 -21.08
C CYS A 146 -1.12 -23.61 -19.85
N ASP A 147 -0.51 -24.78 -20.07
CA ASP A 147 0.03 -25.63 -18.98
C ASP A 147 1.13 -24.94 -18.17
N GLY A 148 1.83 -23.97 -18.75
CA GLY A 148 2.80 -23.13 -18.03
C GLY A 148 2.14 -22.29 -16.92
N CYS A 149 0.93 -21.77 -17.18
CA CYS A 149 0.14 -21.05 -16.17
C CYS A 149 -0.29 -21.99 -15.03
N ALA A 150 -0.75 -23.19 -15.36
CA ALA A 150 -1.14 -24.19 -14.37
C ALA A 150 0.03 -24.57 -13.45
N LYS A 151 1.22 -24.83 -14.02
CA LYS A 151 2.44 -25.13 -13.25
C LYS A 151 2.87 -23.99 -12.34
N SER A 152 2.72 -22.74 -12.79
CA SER A 152 3.06 -21.56 -11.96
C SER A 152 2.22 -21.51 -10.69
N ILE A 153 0.91 -21.81 -10.81
CA ILE A 153 -0.01 -21.86 -9.69
C ILE A 153 0.28 -23.05 -8.77
N GLU A 154 0.52 -24.25 -9.32
CA GLU A 154 0.92 -25.43 -8.54
C GLU A 154 2.15 -25.14 -7.68
N GLN A 155 3.20 -24.57 -8.29
CA GLN A 155 4.45 -24.24 -7.58
C GLN A 155 4.27 -23.18 -6.48
N ALA A 156 3.33 -22.26 -6.64
CA ALA A 156 3.03 -21.24 -5.63
C ALA A 156 2.24 -21.84 -4.47
N LEU A 157 1.27 -22.70 -4.76
CA LEU A 157 0.46 -23.39 -3.76
C LEU A 157 1.26 -24.43 -2.98
N ASP A 158 2.18 -25.15 -3.62
CA ASP A 158 3.05 -26.11 -2.93
C ASP A 158 4.03 -25.46 -1.95
N LYS A 159 4.36 -24.17 -2.14
CA LYS A 159 5.18 -23.38 -1.20
C LYS A 159 4.39 -22.84 -0.01
N LEU A 160 3.06 -22.90 -0.06
CA LEU A 160 2.20 -22.36 0.98
C LEU A 160 2.14 -23.33 2.16
N ALA A 161 2.64 -22.90 3.33
CA ALA A 161 2.71 -23.73 4.52
C ALA A 161 1.30 -24.19 4.95
N GLY A 162 1.06 -25.50 4.89
CA GLY A 162 -0.25 -26.09 5.15
C GLY A 162 -0.90 -26.72 3.92
N VAL A 163 -0.41 -26.46 2.70
CA VAL A 163 -0.83 -27.22 1.51
C VAL A 163 -0.07 -28.54 1.46
N HIS A 164 -0.80 -29.65 1.32
CA HIS A 164 -0.22 -30.99 1.19
C HIS A 164 -0.04 -31.40 -0.27
N LYS A 165 -0.98 -31.00 -1.13
CA LYS A 165 -0.97 -31.31 -2.56
C LYS A 165 -1.82 -30.30 -3.32
N ALA A 166 -1.27 -29.69 -4.36
CA ALA A 166 -2.01 -28.92 -5.34
C ALA A 166 -1.90 -29.56 -6.73
N LYS A 167 -3.03 -29.72 -7.43
CA LYS A 167 -3.07 -30.13 -8.83
C LYS A 167 -3.94 -29.15 -9.60
N VAL A 168 -3.39 -28.52 -10.64
CA VAL A 168 -4.06 -27.48 -11.42
C VAL A 168 -4.24 -27.99 -12.85
N SER A 169 -5.45 -27.88 -13.36
CA SER A 169 -5.79 -28.25 -14.73
C SER A 169 -6.21 -27.01 -15.50
N TYR A 170 -5.39 -26.60 -16.47
CA TYR A 170 -5.75 -25.54 -17.40
C TYR A 170 -6.99 -25.92 -18.23
N GLU A 171 -7.03 -27.15 -18.77
CA GLU A 171 -8.16 -27.65 -19.57
C GLU A 171 -9.51 -27.58 -18.84
N ARG A 172 -9.51 -27.86 -17.52
CA ARG A 172 -10.71 -27.83 -16.69
C ARG A 172 -10.93 -26.48 -15.99
N GLY A 173 -9.97 -25.56 -16.04
CA GLY A 173 -10.06 -24.27 -15.35
C GLY A 173 -10.12 -24.35 -13.83
N ILE A 174 -9.53 -25.38 -13.20
CA ILE A 174 -9.64 -25.62 -11.75
C ILE A 174 -8.31 -25.98 -11.09
N ALA A 175 -8.21 -25.67 -9.80
CA ALA A 175 -7.16 -26.12 -8.89
C ALA A 175 -7.77 -27.04 -7.80
N GLU A 176 -7.34 -28.29 -7.76
CA GLU A 176 -7.71 -29.27 -6.73
C GLU A 176 -6.61 -29.30 -5.65
N ILE A 177 -6.96 -28.92 -4.42
CA ILE A 177 -6.02 -28.71 -3.33
C ILE A 177 -6.41 -29.52 -2.11
N THR A 178 -5.44 -30.25 -1.55
CA THR A 178 -5.53 -30.87 -0.22
C THR A 178 -4.66 -30.07 0.73
N TYR A 179 -5.24 -29.60 1.84
CA TYR A 179 -4.57 -28.69 2.77
C TYR A 179 -4.97 -28.95 4.22
N ASP A 180 -4.11 -28.52 5.13
CA ASP A 180 -4.34 -28.50 6.56
C ASP A 180 -5.11 -27.22 6.92
N SER A 181 -6.42 -27.38 7.17
CA SER A 181 -7.32 -26.27 7.53
C SER A 181 -6.94 -25.56 8.84
N SER A 182 -6.04 -26.14 9.64
CA SER A 182 -5.48 -25.50 10.84
C SER A 182 -4.28 -24.60 10.55
N LYS A 183 -3.64 -24.74 9.37
CA LYS A 183 -2.45 -23.98 8.97
C LYS A 183 -2.72 -22.98 7.86
N VAL A 184 -3.64 -23.31 6.96
CA VAL A 184 -3.95 -22.48 5.80
C VAL A 184 -5.45 -22.48 5.52
N THR A 185 -6.01 -21.29 5.27
CA THR A 185 -7.43 -21.11 4.94
C THR A 185 -7.65 -21.09 3.43
N LEU A 186 -8.88 -21.33 2.99
CA LEU A 186 -9.24 -21.17 1.58
C LEU A 186 -8.96 -19.77 1.08
N ASP A 187 -9.18 -18.74 1.89
CA ASP A 187 -8.90 -17.36 1.47
C ASP A 187 -7.42 -17.09 1.30
N GLN A 188 -6.56 -17.70 2.11
CA GLN A 188 -5.10 -17.65 1.91
C GLN A 188 -4.69 -18.38 0.64
N ILE A 189 -5.25 -19.55 0.37
CA ILE A 189 -5.01 -20.29 -0.89
C ILE A 189 -5.47 -19.45 -2.10
N ARG A 190 -6.66 -18.84 -2.05
CA ARG A 190 -7.17 -17.95 -3.10
C ARG A 190 -6.31 -16.71 -3.27
N ALA A 191 -5.84 -16.12 -2.16
CA ALA A 191 -4.93 -14.98 -2.19
C ALA A 191 -3.60 -15.35 -2.87
N THR A 192 -3.03 -16.51 -2.57
CA THR A 192 -1.82 -17.01 -3.25
C THR A 192 -2.02 -17.15 -4.76
N ILE A 193 -3.18 -17.65 -5.21
CA ILE A 193 -3.52 -17.72 -6.66
C ILE A 193 -3.62 -16.31 -7.28
N ARG A 194 -4.17 -15.34 -6.54
CA ARG A 194 -4.24 -13.93 -6.99
C ARG A 194 -2.86 -13.25 -7.03
N GLU A 195 -1.98 -13.58 -6.09
CA GLU A 195 -0.61 -13.05 -6.02
C GLU A 195 0.25 -13.49 -7.22
N VAL A 196 0.02 -14.70 -7.74
CA VAL A 196 0.67 -15.14 -8.98
C VAL A 196 -0.03 -14.65 -10.26
N GLY A 197 -1.05 -13.79 -10.13
CA GLY A 197 -1.66 -13.06 -11.23
C GLY A 197 -2.88 -13.73 -11.88
N PHE A 198 -3.49 -14.72 -11.20
CA PHE A 198 -4.67 -15.43 -11.73
C PHE A 198 -5.94 -15.10 -10.93
N GLY A 199 -7.07 -15.08 -11.62
CA GLY A 199 -8.37 -14.84 -10.98
C GLY A 199 -8.93 -16.10 -10.32
N VAL A 200 -9.81 -15.92 -9.35
CA VAL A 200 -10.49 -17.02 -8.66
C VAL A 200 -11.98 -16.74 -8.59
N GLU A 201 -12.80 -17.65 -9.11
CA GLU A 201 -14.26 -17.57 -8.94
C GLU A 201 -14.65 -18.13 -7.56
N GLU A 202 -15.56 -17.44 -6.88
CA GLU A 202 -16.10 -17.91 -5.61
C GLU A 202 -17.17 -18.98 -5.86
N ASP A 203 -16.95 -20.19 -5.35
CA ASP A 203 -17.96 -21.24 -5.37
C ASP A 203 -19.08 -20.91 -4.39
N ASN A 204 -20.22 -20.43 -4.92
CA ASN A 204 -21.50 -20.50 -4.21
C ASN A 204 -21.93 -21.97 -4.13
N ALA A 205 -21.53 -22.67 -3.06
CA ALA A 205 -22.11 -23.96 -2.69
C ALA A 205 -23.29 -23.75 -1.70
N PRO A 206 -24.37 -24.54 -1.83
CA PRO A 206 -25.68 -24.23 -1.23
C PRO A 206 -25.70 -24.51 0.28
N GLN A 207 -25.96 -23.48 1.08
CA GLN A 207 -26.26 -23.68 2.50
C GLN A 207 -27.72 -24.13 2.65
N ALA A 208 -27.86 -25.36 3.13
CA ALA A 208 -29.12 -25.99 3.48
C ALA A 208 -29.92 -25.15 4.49
N ALA A 209 -31.22 -25.08 4.22
CA ALA A 209 -32.23 -24.40 5.00
C ALA A 209 -32.20 -24.77 6.50
N ARG A 210 -32.18 -23.76 7.36
CA ARG A 210 -32.84 -23.81 8.66
C ARG A 210 -33.62 -22.51 8.86
N GLY A 211 -34.94 -22.65 8.78
CA GLY A 211 -35.86 -21.55 9.00
C GLY A 211 -35.88 -21.14 10.47
N SER A 212 -36.04 -19.83 10.68
CA SER A 212 -36.82 -19.32 11.80
C SER A 212 -37.63 -18.13 11.28
N LYS A 213 -38.95 -18.28 11.32
CA LYS A 213 -39.90 -17.20 11.00
C LYS A 213 -39.92 -16.18 12.13
N ALA A 214 -40.20 -14.94 11.75
CA ALA A 214 -40.64 -13.79 12.55
C ALA A 214 -39.54 -12.94 13.22
N ALA A 215 -39.05 -11.95 12.47
CA ALA A 215 -39.46 -10.56 12.65
C ALA A 215 -39.11 -9.79 11.37
N VAL A 216 -40.08 -9.10 10.79
CA VAL A 216 -39.87 -8.21 9.64
C VAL A 216 -39.05 -7.02 10.14
N GLY A 217 -37.73 -7.15 10.12
CA GLY A 217 -36.77 -6.07 10.26
C GLY A 217 -36.46 -5.53 8.87
N ARG A 218 -36.99 -4.34 8.59
CA ARG A 218 -36.73 -3.50 7.42
C ARG A 218 -35.26 -3.63 6.99
N SER A 219 -35.01 -4.05 5.75
CA SER A 219 -33.69 -3.91 5.15
C SER A 219 -33.36 -2.42 5.17
N VAL A 220 -32.38 -2.02 5.97
CA VAL A 220 -31.77 -0.70 5.82
C VAL A 220 -30.97 -0.81 4.52
N SER A 221 -31.60 -0.44 3.40
CA SER A 221 -30.89 -0.23 2.15
C SER A 221 -29.90 0.88 2.44
N VAL A 222 -28.62 0.54 2.64
CA VAL A 222 -27.57 1.54 2.79
C VAL A 222 -27.67 2.43 1.54
N PRO A 223 -28.01 3.72 1.67
CA PRO A 223 -28.27 4.52 0.50
C PRO A 223 -26.92 4.72 -0.20
N VAL A 224 -26.82 4.23 -1.43
CA VAL A 224 -25.70 4.50 -2.32
C VAL A 224 -26.19 5.46 -3.41
N SER A 225 -25.44 6.53 -3.61
CA SER A 225 -25.58 7.45 -4.73
C SER A 225 -24.38 7.30 -5.66
N PHE A 226 -24.61 7.52 -6.95
CA PHE A 226 -23.58 7.43 -7.97
C PHE A 226 -23.44 8.78 -8.65
N TYR A 227 -22.20 9.18 -8.95
CA TYR A 227 -21.89 10.50 -9.48
C TYR A 227 -20.97 10.40 -10.69
N ALA A 228 -21.37 11.03 -11.80
CA ALA A 228 -20.50 11.22 -12.96
C ALA A 228 -19.34 12.15 -12.60
N VAL A 229 -18.11 11.77 -12.98
CA VAL A 229 -16.89 12.54 -12.72
C VAL A 229 -15.88 12.44 -13.88
N PRO A 230 -15.12 13.50 -14.19
CA PRO A 230 -14.11 13.49 -15.25
C PRO A 230 -12.73 13.08 -14.73
N LEU A 231 -12.66 11.90 -14.10
CA LEU A 231 -11.45 11.35 -13.50
C LEU A 231 -10.76 10.30 -14.38
N VAL A 232 -11.09 10.22 -15.66
CA VAL A 232 -10.38 9.39 -16.64
C VAL A 232 -8.91 9.81 -16.73
N CYS A 233 -8.01 8.85 -16.87
CA CYS A 233 -6.60 9.10 -17.08
C CYS A 233 -6.33 9.56 -18.53
N GLY A 234 -5.64 10.70 -18.69
CA GLY A 234 -5.30 11.21 -20.01
C GLY A 234 -4.26 10.37 -20.75
N ALA A 235 -3.37 9.71 -20.02
CA ALA A 235 -2.32 8.85 -20.59
C ALA A 235 -2.80 7.40 -20.83
N ALA A 236 -3.85 6.97 -20.15
CA ALA A 236 -4.47 5.65 -20.29
C ALA A 236 -6.01 5.80 -20.21
N PRO A 237 -6.67 6.19 -21.31
CA PRO A 237 -8.10 6.52 -21.32
C PRO A 237 -9.05 5.39 -20.89
N GLU A 238 -8.57 4.16 -20.86
CA GLU A 238 -9.28 2.96 -20.41
C GLU A 238 -9.37 2.83 -18.87
N ILE A 239 -8.61 3.62 -18.11
CA ILE A 239 -8.60 3.60 -16.65
C ILE A 239 -8.75 4.99 -16.01
N GLY A 240 -9.17 4.99 -14.76
CA GLY A 240 -9.25 6.18 -13.92
C GLY A 240 -7.87 6.67 -13.46
N CYS A 241 -7.77 7.99 -13.29
CA CYS A 241 -6.58 8.67 -12.80
C CYS A 241 -6.51 8.57 -11.27
N GLY A 242 -5.77 7.57 -10.78
CA GLY A 242 -5.68 7.27 -9.35
C GLY A 242 -5.18 8.44 -8.50
N SER A 243 -4.17 9.16 -8.98
CA SER A 243 -3.57 10.31 -8.30
C SER A 243 -4.51 11.50 -8.13
N ARG A 244 -5.39 11.74 -9.12
CA ARG A 244 -6.45 12.76 -9.03
C ARG A 244 -7.59 12.28 -8.14
N ALA A 245 -7.97 11.01 -8.25
CA ALA A 245 -9.09 10.42 -7.52
C ALA A 245 -8.82 10.28 -6.03
N LYS A 246 -7.61 9.90 -5.62
CA LYS A 246 -7.23 9.64 -4.24
C LYS A 246 -7.59 10.78 -3.27
N PRO A 247 -7.17 12.04 -3.48
CA PRO A 247 -7.53 13.13 -2.56
C PRO A 247 -9.03 13.42 -2.51
N ILE A 248 -9.78 13.13 -3.59
CA ILE A 248 -11.24 13.31 -3.66
C ILE A 248 -11.95 12.25 -2.83
N LEU A 249 -11.61 10.97 -3.04
CA LEU A 249 -12.18 9.87 -2.26
C LEU A 249 -11.87 10.05 -0.77
N GLN A 250 -10.64 10.45 -0.43
CA GLN A 250 -10.28 10.77 0.96
C GLN A 250 -11.04 11.98 1.52
N ALA A 251 -11.36 12.98 0.70
CA ALA A 251 -12.14 14.13 1.15
C ALA A 251 -13.61 13.72 1.44
N LEU A 252 -14.20 12.91 0.57
CA LEU A 252 -15.52 12.34 0.77
C LEU A 252 -15.56 11.48 2.05
N GLU A 253 -14.62 10.55 2.21
CA GLU A 253 -14.54 9.64 3.36
C GLU A 253 -14.28 10.34 4.72
N ARG A 254 -13.82 11.60 4.71
CA ARG A 254 -13.68 12.41 5.94
C ARG A 254 -14.99 13.06 6.37
N HIS A 255 -15.99 13.15 5.51
CA HIS A 255 -17.27 13.77 5.84
C HIS A 255 -18.13 12.80 6.65
N GLN A 256 -18.72 13.26 7.77
CA GLN A 256 -19.48 12.41 8.69
C GLN A 256 -20.68 11.67 8.05
N ALA A 257 -21.22 12.25 6.97
CA ALA A 257 -22.34 11.68 6.22
C ALA A 257 -21.94 10.51 5.32
N VAL A 258 -20.65 10.28 5.08
CA VAL A 258 -20.13 9.30 4.12
C VAL A 258 -19.56 8.09 4.87
N ALA A 259 -20.08 6.91 4.58
CA ALA A 259 -19.58 5.63 5.09
C ALA A 259 -18.48 5.01 4.20
N GLY A 260 -18.42 5.43 2.93
CA GLY A 260 -17.33 5.05 2.02
C GLY A 260 -17.49 5.65 0.63
N ALA A 261 -16.38 5.76 -0.09
CA ALA A 261 -16.37 6.22 -1.47
C ALA A 261 -15.51 5.31 -2.35
N TRP A 262 -15.96 5.08 -3.59
CA TRP A 262 -15.25 4.27 -4.58
C TRP A 262 -15.24 4.97 -5.93
N LEU A 263 -14.18 4.74 -6.70
CA LEU A 263 -14.10 5.08 -8.13
C LEU A 263 -14.24 3.80 -8.96
N ASN A 264 -15.03 3.83 -10.03
CA ASN A 264 -15.04 2.71 -10.98
C ASN A 264 -13.75 2.67 -11.83
N ARG A 265 -13.48 1.53 -12.48
CA ARG A 265 -12.22 1.32 -13.21
C ARG A 265 -11.94 2.39 -14.26
N SER A 266 -12.95 2.83 -15.02
CA SER A 266 -12.80 3.85 -16.07
C SER A 266 -12.57 5.26 -15.53
N GLY A 267 -12.81 5.50 -14.24
CA GLY A 267 -12.72 6.83 -13.64
C GLY A 267 -13.84 7.78 -14.07
N THR A 268 -14.99 7.24 -14.46
CA THR A 268 -16.16 8.01 -14.93
C THR A 268 -17.24 8.13 -13.87
N VAL A 269 -17.24 7.25 -12.86
CA VAL A 269 -18.27 7.21 -11.81
C VAL A 269 -17.65 7.07 -10.43
N ILE A 270 -18.12 7.87 -9.48
CA ILE A 270 -17.91 7.67 -8.05
C ILE A 270 -19.17 7.11 -7.41
N ALA A 271 -19.03 6.07 -6.60
CA ALA A 271 -20.08 5.57 -5.72
C ALA A 271 -19.85 6.12 -4.32
N VAL A 272 -20.86 6.76 -3.73
CA VAL A 272 -20.83 7.23 -2.34
C VAL A 272 -21.85 6.44 -1.54
N VAL A 273 -21.34 5.68 -0.58
CA VAL A 273 -22.16 4.96 0.38
C VAL A 273 -22.37 5.88 1.58
N TRP A 274 -23.63 6.20 1.86
CA TRP A 274 -24.01 7.14 2.90
C TRP A 274 -24.13 6.46 4.27
N ALA A 275 -23.78 7.20 5.33
CA ALA A 275 -24.04 6.76 6.70
C ALA A 275 -25.54 6.62 6.94
N GLU A 276 -25.96 5.62 7.74
CA GLU A 276 -27.37 5.26 7.94
C GLU A 276 -28.25 6.44 8.41
N ARG A 277 -27.69 7.37 9.19
CA ARG A 277 -28.39 8.52 9.77
C ARG A 277 -28.16 9.84 9.02
N SER A 278 -27.45 9.81 7.90
CA SER A 278 -27.17 11.04 7.13
C SER A 278 -28.44 11.62 6.51
N THR A 279 -28.61 12.94 6.62
CA THR A 279 -29.72 13.65 6.01
C THR A 279 -29.42 14.01 4.54
N PRO A 280 -30.43 14.24 3.68
CA PRO A 280 -30.21 14.72 2.32
C PRO A 280 -29.35 15.99 2.24
N ASP A 281 -29.54 16.93 3.17
CA ASP A 281 -28.76 18.17 3.22
C ASP A 281 -27.28 17.92 3.54
N GLU A 282 -26.99 17.02 4.49
CA GLU A 282 -25.61 16.63 4.80
C GLU A 282 -24.92 15.92 3.62
N ARG A 283 -25.67 15.12 2.87
CA ARG A 283 -25.16 14.44 1.65
C ARG A 283 -24.86 15.47 0.56
N ALA A 284 -25.79 16.39 0.32
CA ALA A 284 -25.60 17.47 -0.64
C ALA A 284 -24.40 18.36 -0.26
N GLN A 285 -24.24 18.68 1.02
CA GLN A 285 -23.09 19.43 1.52
C GLN A 285 -21.76 18.70 1.30
N ALA A 286 -21.72 17.38 1.53
CA ALA A 286 -20.53 16.56 1.29
C ALA A 286 -20.09 16.61 -0.18
N ILE A 287 -21.04 16.48 -1.10
CA ILE A 287 -20.77 16.55 -2.55
C ILE A 287 -20.35 17.96 -2.96
N ALA A 288 -21.09 18.99 -2.53
CA ALA A 288 -20.79 20.38 -2.88
C ALA A 288 -19.40 20.81 -2.39
N ALA A 289 -19.06 20.52 -1.14
CA ALA A 289 -17.74 20.84 -0.58
C ALA A 289 -16.61 20.10 -1.32
N THR A 290 -16.87 18.86 -1.76
CA THR A 290 -15.90 18.08 -2.56
C THR A 290 -15.75 18.67 -3.96
N ALA A 291 -16.85 19.02 -4.63
CA ALA A 291 -16.85 19.61 -5.97
C ALA A 291 -16.12 20.96 -5.99
N GLU A 292 -16.41 21.84 -5.03
CA GLU A 292 -15.77 23.15 -4.89
C GLU A 292 -14.26 23.01 -4.66
N LYS A 293 -13.86 22.18 -3.70
CA LYS A 293 -12.44 22.00 -3.35
C LYS A 293 -11.62 21.34 -4.46
N SER A 294 -12.23 20.44 -5.22
CA SER A 294 -11.55 19.71 -6.31
C SER A 294 -11.65 20.41 -7.67
N GLY A 295 -12.54 21.38 -7.83
CA GLY A 295 -12.84 22.00 -9.12
C GLY A 295 -13.45 21.03 -10.14
N LEU A 296 -14.11 19.96 -9.68
CA LEU A 296 -14.71 18.95 -10.55
C LEU A 296 -16.21 19.16 -10.75
N SER A 297 -16.68 18.83 -11.95
CA SER A 297 -18.10 18.56 -12.18
C SER A 297 -18.45 17.23 -11.55
N ILE A 298 -19.36 17.24 -10.57
CA ILE A 298 -19.90 16.05 -9.91
C ILE A 298 -21.42 16.11 -10.07
N GLN A 299 -21.97 15.22 -10.90
CA GLN A 299 -23.40 15.17 -11.21
C GLN A 299 -23.97 13.83 -10.76
N GLU A 300 -25.06 13.82 -10.00
CA GLU A 300 -25.70 12.59 -9.56
C GLU A 300 -26.35 11.87 -10.75
N LEU A 301 -26.08 10.57 -10.89
CA LEU A 301 -26.70 9.72 -11.89
C LEU A 301 -28.15 9.42 -11.50
N THR A 302 -29.04 9.48 -12.49
CA THR A 302 -30.47 9.19 -12.32
C THR A 302 -30.89 8.01 -13.18
N GLU A 303 -32.06 7.42 -12.87
CA GLU A 303 -32.74 6.44 -13.73
C GLU A 303 -31.82 5.27 -14.20
N ASP A 304 -31.76 5.02 -15.50
CA ASP A 304 -31.06 3.89 -16.11
C ASP A 304 -29.55 3.89 -15.85
N GLU A 305 -28.92 5.08 -15.81
CA GLU A 305 -27.48 5.23 -15.52
C GLU A 305 -27.17 4.79 -14.10
N ARG A 306 -28.05 5.16 -13.15
CA ARG A 306 -27.95 4.76 -11.76
C ARG A 306 -28.13 3.26 -11.59
N GLU A 307 -29.11 2.66 -12.26
CA GLU A 307 -29.33 1.20 -12.18
C GLU A 307 -28.14 0.41 -12.74
N SER A 308 -27.56 0.88 -13.84
CA SER A 308 -26.38 0.27 -14.45
C SER A 308 -25.17 0.33 -13.51
N ALA A 309 -24.92 1.50 -12.92
CA ALA A 309 -23.86 1.67 -11.94
C ALA A 309 -24.07 0.81 -10.69
N LEU A 310 -25.31 0.64 -10.22
CA LEU A 310 -25.65 -0.21 -9.08
C LEU A 310 -25.36 -1.69 -9.36
N LYS A 311 -25.72 -2.19 -10.55
CA LYS A 311 -25.43 -3.57 -10.97
C LYS A 311 -23.92 -3.84 -11.03
N GLU A 312 -23.16 -2.90 -11.58
CA GLU A 312 -21.70 -2.99 -11.61
C GLU A 312 -21.10 -2.98 -10.20
N PHE A 313 -21.56 -2.06 -9.35
CA PHE A 313 -21.07 -1.85 -7.98
C PHE A 313 -21.34 -3.04 -7.05
N ALA A 314 -22.41 -3.80 -7.28
CA ALA A 314 -22.75 -4.96 -6.45
C ALA A 314 -21.59 -5.97 -6.33
N SER A 315 -20.83 -6.18 -7.42
CA SER A 315 -19.66 -7.07 -7.44
C SER A 315 -18.41 -6.48 -6.81
N ARG A 316 -18.28 -5.16 -6.79
CA ARG A 316 -17.08 -4.38 -6.42
C ARG A 316 -15.79 -4.74 -7.18
N ALA A 317 -15.83 -5.63 -8.18
CA ALA A 317 -14.64 -6.14 -8.85
C ALA A 317 -13.83 -5.05 -9.59
N ASN A 318 -14.51 -4.02 -10.10
CA ASN A 318 -13.93 -2.90 -10.83
C ASN A 318 -14.07 -1.56 -10.09
N TRP A 319 -14.17 -1.61 -8.77
CA TRP A 319 -14.35 -0.42 -7.93
C TRP A 319 -13.23 -0.30 -6.90
N TYR A 320 -12.65 0.90 -6.80
CA TYR A 320 -11.42 1.15 -6.07
C TYR A 320 -11.67 2.19 -4.98
N ARG A 321 -11.33 1.85 -3.74
CA ARG A 321 -11.31 2.82 -2.62
C ARG A 321 -10.12 3.77 -2.73
N SER A 322 -10.12 4.79 -1.87
CA SER A 322 -8.99 5.72 -1.70
C SER A 322 -7.64 5.03 -1.44
N SER A 323 -7.65 3.87 -0.78
CA SER A 323 -6.46 3.05 -0.52
C SER A 323 -6.02 2.17 -1.70
N GLU A 324 -6.84 2.02 -2.74
CA GLU A 324 -6.64 1.08 -3.83
C GLU A 324 -6.39 1.76 -5.17
N VAL A 325 -6.80 3.02 -5.32
CA VAL A 325 -6.60 3.80 -6.56
C VAL A 325 -5.13 4.01 -6.94
N ASP A 326 -4.19 3.80 -6.01
CA ASP A 326 -2.75 3.76 -6.33
C ASP A 326 -2.45 2.66 -7.37
N ARG A 327 -3.19 1.55 -7.37
CA ARG A 327 -3.06 0.47 -8.39
C ARG A 327 -3.39 0.97 -9.80
N LEU A 328 -4.36 1.88 -9.93
CA LEU A 328 -4.67 2.51 -11.23
C LEU A 328 -3.52 3.39 -11.69
N SER A 329 -2.88 4.12 -10.77
CA SER A 329 -1.69 4.93 -11.09
C SER A 329 -0.47 4.07 -11.43
N GLU A 330 -0.32 2.88 -10.83
CA GLU A 330 0.71 1.92 -11.21
C GLU A 330 0.47 1.33 -12.60
N GLU A 331 -0.78 1.03 -12.95
CA GLU A 331 -1.18 0.58 -14.27
C GLU A 331 -0.94 1.66 -15.33
N GLU A 332 -1.32 2.92 -15.04
CA GLU A 332 -1.00 4.09 -15.87
C GLU A 332 0.50 4.20 -16.13
N ALA A 333 1.33 4.06 -15.08
CA ALA A 333 2.76 4.16 -15.19
C ALA A 333 3.36 3.09 -16.12
N LYS A 334 2.85 1.85 -16.06
CA LYS A 334 3.25 0.77 -16.97
C LYS A 334 2.87 1.07 -18.41
N ILE A 335 1.65 1.55 -18.64
CA ILE A 335 1.17 1.92 -19.99
C ILE A 335 2.06 3.02 -20.59
N VAL A 336 2.36 4.06 -19.81
CA VAL A 336 3.24 5.15 -20.25
C VAL A 336 4.66 4.66 -20.49
N GLY A 337 5.23 3.87 -19.58
CA GLY A 337 6.58 3.32 -19.73
C GLY A 337 6.71 2.46 -20.98
N SER A 338 5.74 1.58 -21.23
CA SER A 338 5.71 0.74 -22.44
C SER A 338 5.59 1.57 -23.72
N ARG A 339 4.72 2.59 -23.71
CA ARG A 339 4.55 3.49 -24.84
C ARG A 339 5.84 4.25 -25.17
N LEU A 340 6.50 4.82 -24.16
CA LEU A 340 7.75 5.54 -24.35
C LEU A 340 8.86 4.61 -24.86
N ALA A 341 8.99 3.41 -24.29
CA ALA A 341 9.96 2.42 -24.76
C ALA A 341 9.71 2.03 -26.23
N ARG A 342 8.43 1.81 -26.62
CA ARG A 342 8.05 1.52 -28.01
C ARG A 342 8.42 2.65 -28.97
N ARG A 343 8.19 3.90 -28.58
CA ARG A 343 8.59 5.08 -29.37
C ARG A 343 10.10 5.18 -29.55
N VAL A 344 10.88 4.87 -28.51
CA VAL A 344 12.34 4.79 -28.61
C VAL A 344 12.76 3.68 -29.58
N ARG A 345 12.19 2.47 -29.45
CA ARG A 345 12.46 1.33 -30.36
C ARG A 345 12.10 1.60 -31.81
N ALA A 346 11.18 2.51 -32.09
CA ALA A 346 10.85 2.93 -33.46
C ALA A 346 11.97 3.79 -34.11
N LYS A 347 12.91 4.31 -33.31
CA LYS A 347 14.00 5.20 -33.76
C LYS A 347 15.38 4.55 -33.69
N ILE A 348 15.57 3.59 -32.77
CA ILE A 348 16.85 2.90 -32.56
C ILE A 348 16.64 1.39 -32.41
N THR A 349 17.68 0.62 -32.68
CA THR A 349 17.68 -0.83 -32.41
C THR A 349 18.03 -1.08 -30.95
N LEU A 350 17.15 -1.78 -30.23
CA LEU A 350 17.40 -2.32 -28.89
C LEU A 350 17.22 -3.83 -28.92
N SER A 351 18.02 -4.55 -28.14
CA SER A 351 17.71 -5.96 -27.83
C SER A 351 16.42 -6.05 -27.02
N GLU A 352 15.70 -7.18 -27.10
CA GLU A 352 14.48 -7.38 -26.30
C GLU A 352 14.74 -7.17 -24.80
N LYS A 353 15.86 -7.69 -24.29
CA LYS A 353 16.25 -7.48 -22.89
C LYS A 353 16.41 -5.99 -22.53
N GLN A 354 17.08 -5.21 -23.39
CA GLN A 354 17.24 -3.77 -23.15
C GLN A 354 15.92 -3.02 -23.25
N ALA A 355 15.04 -3.42 -24.17
CA ALA A 355 13.70 -2.86 -24.29
C ALA A 355 12.87 -3.09 -23.02
N ASP A 356 12.85 -4.32 -22.50
CA ASP A 356 12.13 -4.67 -21.28
C ASP A 356 12.68 -3.94 -20.05
N GLU A 357 14.00 -3.80 -19.96
CA GLU A 357 14.66 -3.05 -18.88
C GLU A 357 14.36 -1.56 -18.97
N LEU A 358 14.36 -0.98 -20.17
CA LEU A 358 13.97 0.41 -20.40
C LEU A 358 12.50 0.65 -20.03
N GLU A 359 11.59 -0.20 -20.48
CA GLU A 359 10.17 -0.11 -20.14
C GLU A 359 9.96 -0.13 -18.62
N ARG A 360 10.59 -1.08 -17.92
CA ARG A 360 10.54 -1.16 -16.45
C ARG A 360 11.09 0.10 -15.80
N ALA A 361 12.26 0.58 -16.24
CA ALA A 361 12.90 1.76 -15.68
C ALA A 361 12.05 3.04 -15.87
N LEU A 362 11.42 3.21 -17.03
CA LEU A 362 10.54 4.35 -17.31
C LEU A 362 9.24 4.26 -16.51
N SER A 363 8.65 3.07 -16.42
CA SER A 363 7.44 2.81 -15.62
C SER A 363 7.68 3.14 -14.14
N ASP A 364 8.81 2.68 -13.58
CA ASP A 364 9.17 2.96 -12.18
C ASP A 364 9.42 4.44 -11.92
N ALA A 365 10.11 5.14 -12.83
CA ALA A 365 10.33 6.57 -12.71
C ALA A 365 9.01 7.35 -12.73
N PHE A 366 8.11 7.01 -13.65
CA PHE A 366 6.79 7.63 -13.75
C PHE A 366 5.95 7.38 -12.48
N ARG A 367 5.91 6.11 -12.02
CA ARG A 367 5.20 5.71 -10.80
C ARG A 367 5.69 6.50 -9.58
N LEU A 368 7.00 6.61 -9.39
CA LEU A 368 7.58 7.35 -8.26
C LEU A 368 7.20 8.83 -8.30
N CYS A 369 7.20 9.46 -9.47
CA CYS A 369 6.78 10.86 -9.60
C CYS A 369 5.30 11.09 -9.31
N ILE A 370 4.44 10.12 -9.63
CA ILE A 370 2.99 10.24 -9.36
C ILE A 370 2.67 10.01 -7.88
N LEU A 371 3.32 9.02 -7.25
CA LEU A 371 2.98 8.61 -5.88
C LEU A 371 3.74 9.39 -4.80
N ASP A 372 4.88 10.00 -5.14
CA ASP A 372 5.71 10.73 -4.18
C ASP A 372 5.82 12.24 -4.54
N PRO A 373 4.96 13.09 -3.95
CA PRO A 373 5.01 14.54 -4.17
C PRO A 373 6.24 15.22 -3.55
N SER A 374 7.07 14.51 -2.77
CA SER A 374 8.28 15.07 -2.17
C SER A 374 9.47 15.12 -3.15
N LYS A 375 9.37 14.46 -4.30
CA LYS A 375 10.36 14.51 -5.37
C LYS A 375 10.43 15.92 -5.96
N ARG A 376 11.61 16.55 -5.81
CA ARG A 376 11.88 17.93 -6.29
C ARG A 376 12.20 18.02 -7.79
N ARG A 377 12.52 16.92 -8.45
CA ARG A 377 12.87 16.90 -9.89
C ARG A 377 11.62 16.80 -10.73
N SER A 378 11.68 17.37 -11.93
CA SER A 378 10.56 17.23 -12.87
C SER A 378 10.41 15.77 -13.32
N LEU A 379 9.20 15.37 -13.71
CA LEU A 379 8.94 14.04 -14.25
C LEU A 379 9.85 13.73 -15.44
N GLU A 380 10.09 14.72 -16.31
CA GLU A 380 10.96 14.58 -17.46
C GLU A 380 12.42 14.29 -17.06
N GLU A 381 12.94 14.98 -16.04
CA GLU A 381 14.29 14.74 -15.53
C GLU A 381 14.44 13.32 -14.96
N GLU A 382 13.44 12.82 -14.24
CA GLU A 382 13.44 11.47 -13.68
C GLU A 382 13.36 10.40 -14.78
N LEU A 383 12.52 10.60 -15.81
CA LEU A 383 12.43 9.71 -16.96
C LEU A 383 13.75 9.69 -17.77
N LEU A 384 14.37 10.85 -18.00
CA LEU A 384 15.67 10.93 -18.66
C LEU A 384 16.77 10.28 -17.82
N ALA A 385 16.78 10.48 -16.50
CA ALA A 385 17.72 9.82 -15.61
C ALA A 385 17.55 8.29 -15.63
N ALA A 386 16.31 7.80 -15.68
CA ALA A 386 16.01 6.39 -15.81
C ALA A 386 16.51 5.83 -17.15
N GLY A 387 16.23 6.53 -18.25
CA GLY A 387 16.68 6.15 -19.60
C GLY A 387 18.20 6.07 -19.73
N ARG A 388 18.96 6.97 -19.10
CA ARG A 388 20.44 7.00 -19.13
C ARG A 388 21.11 5.74 -18.58
N ARG A 389 20.38 4.92 -17.81
CA ARG A 389 20.88 3.64 -17.31
C ARG A 389 20.87 2.54 -18.38
N HIS A 390 20.09 2.72 -19.45
CA HIS A 390 19.82 1.69 -20.46
C HIS A 390 20.09 2.15 -21.91
N LEU A 391 20.26 3.45 -22.13
CA LEU A 391 20.40 4.06 -23.46
C LEU A 391 21.76 4.76 -23.60
N ASP A 392 22.33 4.66 -24.81
CA ASP A 392 23.47 5.46 -25.24
C ASP A 392 23.04 6.89 -25.63
N GLU A 393 23.98 7.71 -26.13
CA GLU A 393 23.66 9.10 -26.50
C GLU A 393 22.56 9.20 -27.56
N LYS A 394 22.58 8.31 -28.57
CA LYS A 394 21.55 8.27 -29.61
C LYS A 394 20.19 7.89 -29.03
N GLY A 395 20.16 6.92 -28.11
CA GLY A 395 18.94 6.52 -27.45
C GLY A 395 18.38 7.59 -26.53
N ILE A 396 19.22 8.38 -25.87
CA ILE A 396 18.76 9.54 -25.09
C ILE A 396 18.15 10.62 -25.98
N VAL A 397 18.69 10.86 -27.17
CA VAL A 397 18.06 11.75 -28.15
C VAL A 397 16.68 11.21 -28.55
N ALA A 398 16.57 9.92 -28.87
CA ALA A 398 15.30 9.27 -29.19
C ALA A 398 14.28 9.34 -28.03
N LEU A 399 14.73 9.19 -26.78
CA LEU A 399 13.86 9.32 -25.61
C LEU A 399 13.36 10.75 -25.44
N LYS A 400 14.19 11.77 -25.64
CA LYS A 400 13.76 13.18 -25.63
C LYS A 400 12.70 13.45 -26.69
N GLU A 401 12.90 12.95 -27.91
CA GLU A 401 11.90 13.04 -28.98
C GLU A 401 10.59 12.34 -28.58
N ALA A 402 10.67 11.16 -27.97
CA ALA A 402 9.49 10.43 -27.49
C ALA A 402 8.73 11.18 -26.38
N LEU A 403 9.44 11.86 -25.48
CA LEU A 403 8.87 12.69 -24.42
C LEU A 403 8.22 13.97 -24.97
N ALA A 404 8.80 14.57 -26.02
CA ALA A 404 8.23 15.74 -26.70
C ALA A 404 6.85 15.46 -27.33
N LEU A 405 6.54 14.20 -27.65
CA LEU A 405 5.23 13.76 -28.11
C LEU A 405 4.19 13.64 -26.98
N GLY A 406 4.61 13.83 -25.71
CA GLY A 406 3.77 13.72 -24.53
C GLY A 406 3.46 12.28 -24.13
N TYR A 407 2.62 12.11 -23.10
CA TYR A 407 2.34 10.80 -22.50
C TYR A 407 1.08 10.13 -23.03
N ARG A 408 0.25 10.87 -23.76
CA ARG A 408 -1.02 10.38 -24.30
C ARG A 408 -0.78 9.45 -25.50
N PRO A 409 -1.69 8.49 -25.76
CA PRO A 409 -1.64 7.70 -26.97
C PRO A 409 -1.76 8.60 -28.21
N LEU A 410 -0.93 8.34 -29.21
CA LEU A 410 -1.06 8.92 -30.55
C LEU A 410 -2.02 8.07 -31.40
N ALA A 411 -2.44 8.60 -32.55
CA ALA A 411 -3.29 7.87 -33.48
C ALA A 411 -2.64 6.53 -33.86
N GLY A 412 -3.34 5.43 -33.59
CA GLY A 412 -2.87 4.05 -33.86
C GLY A 412 -1.99 3.44 -32.75
N GLU A 413 -1.69 4.16 -31.67
CA GLU A 413 -1.05 3.58 -30.49
C GLU A 413 -2.10 2.97 -29.54
N LYS A 414 -1.81 1.78 -29.02
CA LYS A 414 -2.43 1.26 -27.80
C LYS A 414 -1.58 1.70 -26.61
#